data_AF-A0A932WVC2-F1
#
_entry.id   AF-A0A932WVC2-F1
#
_cell.length_a   1.000
_cell.length_b   1.000
_cell.length_c   1.000
_cell.angle_alpha   90.00
_cell.angle_beta   90.00
_cell.angle_gamma   90.00
#
_symmetry.space_group_name_H-M   'P 1'
#
loop_
_entity.id
_entity.type
_entity.pdbx_description
1 polymer ?
#
loop_
_entity_poly.entity_id
_entity_poly.type
_entity_poly.pdbx_seq_one_letter_code
_entity_poly.pdbx_strand_id
1 'polypeptide(L)' 'MFHEYRDLVTELKTSNAHFRKIFEEHNDLNDQLEKAEAGGVDHIDHIEIERMKKAKLKLKDEAYAMIMDHKHSKN' A
#
# COMPACT_ATOMS: atom_id res chain seq x y z
N MET A 1 -6.38 5.60 -12.06
CA MET A 1 -5.40 5.49 -10.95
C MET A 1 -4.18 6.32 -11.35
N PHE A 2 -3.47 6.96 -10.41
CA PHE A 2 -2.32 7.85 -10.68
C PHE A 2 -1.30 7.21 -11.65
N HIS A 3 -1.41 7.51 -12.95
CA HIS A 3 -0.48 6.99 -13.95
C HIS A 3 0.89 7.68 -13.85
N GLU A 4 0.92 8.94 -13.38
CA GLU A 4 2.15 9.74 -13.27
C GLU A 4 3.12 9.24 -12.21
N TYR A 5 2.66 8.48 -11.21
CA TYR A 5 3.53 7.98 -10.14
C TYR A 5 3.86 6.51 -10.27
N ARG A 6 3.37 5.80 -11.29
CA ARG A 6 3.62 4.36 -11.41
C ARG A 6 5.11 4.05 -11.66
N ASP A 7 5.77 4.86 -12.46
CA ASP A 7 7.22 4.79 -12.68
C ASP A 7 7.99 5.13 -11.40
N LEU A 8 7.66 6.25 -10.75
CA LEU A 8 8.26 6.66 -9.47
C LEU A 8 8.08 5.61 -8.37
N VAL A 9 6.90 5.00 -8.26
CA VAL A 9 6.59 3.89 -7.35
C VAL A 9 7.48 2.68 -7.65
N THR A 10 7.68 2.35 -8.93
CA THR A 10 8.49 1.20 -9.34
C THR A 10 9.98 1.45 -9.09
N GLU A 11 10.45 2.67 -9.35
CA GLU A 11 11.81 3.12 -9.05
C GLU A 11 12.07 3.13 -7.54
N LEU A 12 11.17 3.73 -6.75
CA LEU A 12 11.24 3.74 -5.28
C LEU A 12 11.18 2.34 -4.69
N LYS A 13 10.36 1.44 -5.22
CA LYS A 13 10.31 0.05 -4.77
C LYS A 13 11.63 -0.69 -4.99
N THR A 14 12.39 -0.31 -6.02
CA THR A 14 13.70 -0.89 -6.33
C THR A 14 14.81 -0.21 -5.53
N SER A 15 14.77 1.12 -5.43
CA SER A 15 15.83 1.94 -4.83
C SER A 15 15.68 2.13 -3.32
N ASN A 16 14.49 1.92 -2.75
CA ASN A 16 14.19 2.16 -1.34
C ASN A 16 13.59 0.92 -0.68
N ALA A 17 14.38 0.28 0.18
CA ALA A 17 13.99 -0.92 0.93
C ALA A 17 12.81 -0.68 1.89
N HIS A 18 12.63 0.56 2.40
CA HIS A 18 11.47 0.90 3.23
C HIS A 18 10.19 0.90 2.39
N PHE A 19 10.22 1.51 1.20
CA PHE A 19 9.10 1.50 0.29
C PHE A 19 8.73 0.08 -0.12
N ARG A 20 9.73 -0.78 -0.34
CA ARG A 20 9.50 -2.19 -0.65
C ARG A 20 8.72 -2.91 0.45
N LYS A 21 9.09 -2.72 1.73
CA LYS A 21 8.37 -3.29 2.88
C LYS A 21 6.92 -2.81 2.97
N ILE A 22 6.69 -1.50 2.83
CA ILE A 22 5.35 -0.90 2.82
C ILE A 22 4.50 -1.49 1.70
N PHE A 23 5.10 -1.68 0.51
CA PHE A 23 4.40 -2.23 -0.65
C PHE A 23 4.09 -3.72 -0.48
N GLU A 24 5.01 -4.50 0.09
CA GLU A 24 4.79 -5.91 0.42
C GLU A 24 3.64 -6.04 1.45
N GLU A 25 3.66 -5.24 2.52
CA GLU A 25 2.61 -5.22 3.55
C GLU A 25 1.25 -4.76 3.00
N HIS A 26 1.25 -3.76 2.12
CA HIS A 26 0.03 -3.33 1.42
C HIS A 26 -0.53 -4.43 0.52
N ASN A 27 0.34 -5.16 -0.19
CA ASN A 27 -0.08 -6.22 -1.10
C ASN A 27 -0.64 -7.42 -0.33
N ASP A 28 -0.02 -7.78 0.80
CA ASP A 28 -0.51 -8.81 1.71
C ASP A 28 -1.88 -8.44 2.31
N LEU A 29 -2.04 -7.20 2.79
CA LEU A 29 -3.33 -6.68 3.26
C LEU A 29 -4.39 -6.65 2.15
N ASN A 30 -4.00 -6.34 0.90
CA ASN A 30 -4.91 -6.33 -0.22
C ASN A 30 -5.35 -7.75 -0.60
N ASP A 31 -4.42 -8.70 -0.64
CA ASP A 31 -4.69 -10.11 -0.92
C ASP A 31 -5.56 -10.74 0.18
N GLN A 32 -5.29 -10.43 1.45
CA GLN A 32 -6.15 -10.83 2.56
C GLN A 32 -7.55 -10.22 2.45
N LEU A 33 -7.69 -8.94 2.08
CA LEU A 33 -8.99 -8.30 1.83
C LEU A 33 -9.72 -8.94 0.64
N GLU A 34 -9.02 -9.19 -0.46
CA GLU A 34 -9.60 -9.82 -1.64
C GLU A 34 -10.05 -11.26 -1.34
N LYS A 35 -9.26 -12.02 -0.58
CA LYS A 35 -9.65 -13.35 -0.10
C LYS A 35 -10.81 -13.30 0.89
N ALA A 36 -10.85 -12.28 1.76
CA ALA A 36 -11.97 -12.01 2.66
C ALA A 36 -13.26 -11.76 1.89
N GLU A 37 -13.20 -10.90 0.87
CA GLU A 37 -14.33 -10.47 0.05
C GLU A 37 -14.76 -11.56 -0.95
N ALA A 38 -13.83 -12.32 -1.54
CA ALA A 38 -14.10 -13.34 -2.55
C ALA A 38 -14.52 -14.70 -1.95
N GLY A 39 -14.08 -15.00 -0.72
CA GLY A 39 -14.19 -16.35 -0.13
C GLY A 39 -15.38 -16.59 0.79
N GLY A 40 -16.22 -15.59 1.08
CA GLY A 40 -17.37 -15.79 1.97
C GLY A 40 -16.94 -16.17 3.40
N VAL A 41 -15.90 -15.52 3.92
CA VAL A 41 -15.51 -15.73 5.32
C VAL A 41 -16.40 -14.85 6.18
N ASP A 42 -17.50 -15.42 6.66
CA ASP A 42 -18.42 -14.94 7.71
C ASP A 42 -17.71 -14.62 9.06
N HIS A 43 -16.37 -14.63 9.08
CA HIS A 43 -15.51 -14.59 10.27
C HIS A 43 -14.47 -13.47 10.24
N ILE A 44 -14.28 -12.73 9.14
CA ILE A 44 -13.42 -11.54 9.21
C ILE A 44 -14.26 -10.44 9.83
N ASP A 45 -13.99 -10.20 11.10
CA ASP A 45 -14.65 -9.19 11.90
C ASP A 45 -14.60 -7.84 11.15
N HIS A 46 -15.71 -7.12 11.11
CA HIS A 46 -15.75 -5.78 10.50
C HIS A 46 -14.64 -4.88 11.04
N ILE A 47 -14.21 -5.08 12.30
CA ILE A 47 -13.08 -4.37 12.90
C ILE A 47 -11.77 -4.72 12.21
N GLU A 48 -11.54 -5.97 11.82
CA GLU A 48 -10.35 -6.37 11.07
C GLU A 48 -10.36 -5.74 9.68
N ILE A 49 -11.50 -5.77 8.95
CA ILE A 49 -11.65 -5.09 7.64
C ILE A 49 -11.41 -3.58 7.78
N GLU A 50 -11.96 -2.94 8.80
CA GLU A 50 -11.74 -1.52 9.08
C GLU A 50 -10.27 -1.22 9.41
N ARG A 51 -9.62 -2.07 10.21
CA ARG A 51 -8.18 -1.96 10.50
C ARG A 51 -7.35 -2.12 9.25
N MET A 52 -7.65 -3.11 8.40
CA MET A 52 -6.95 -3.35 7.14
C MET A 52 -7.15 -2.18 6.16
N LYS A 53 -8.36 -1.62 6.05
CA LYS A 53 -8.61 -0.41 5.26
C LYS A 53 -7.83 0.79 5.80
N LYS A 54 -7.79 0.98 7.13
CA LYS A 54 -6.98 2.03 7.76
C LYS A 54 -5.48 1.84 7.53
N ALA A 55 -4.99 0.61 7.64
CA ALA A 55 -3.60 0.26 7.39
C ALA A 55 -3.25 0.51 5.92
N LYS A 56 -4.09 0.07 4.98
CA LYS A 56 -3.95 0.35 3.55
C LYS A 56 -3.90 1.85 3.25
N LEU A 57 -4.75 2.64 3.92
CA LEU A 57 -4.76 4.10 3.79
C LEU A 57 -3.45 4.70 4.33
N LYS A 58 -2.98 4.26 5.50
CA LYS A 58 -1.70 4.69 6.08
C LYS A 58 -0.52 4.33 5.19
N LEU A 59 -0.43 3.08 4.74
CA LEU A 59 0.65 2.62 3.87
C LEU A 59 0.66 3.40 2.56
N LYS A 60 -0.51 3.76 2.03
CA LYS A 60 -0.63 4.63 0.86
C LYS A 60 -0.18 6.05 1.15
N ASP A 61 -0.52 6.61 2.31
CA ASP A 61 -0.10 7.95 2.74
C ASP A 61 1.43 8.02 2.92
N GLU A 62 1.99 7.00 3.56
CA GLU A 62 3.42 6.85 3.82
C GLU A 62 4.20 6.61 2.51
N ALA A 63 3.66 5.78 1.61
CA ALA A 63 4.16 5.64 0.24
C ALA A 63 4.10 6.98 -0.53
N TYR A 64 3.00 7.73 -0.40
CA TYR A 64 2.85 9.03 -1.06
C TYR A 64 3.83 10.07 -0.52
N ALA A 65 4.05 10.10 0.80
CA ALA A 65 5.05 10.94 1.43
C ALA A 65 6.46 10.60 0.91
N MET A 66 6.81 9.32 0.80
CA MET A 66 8.09 8.90 0.22
C MET A 66 8.24 9.26 -1.26
N ILE A 67 7.16 9.15 -2.04
CA ILE A 67 7.16 9.56 -3.46
C ILE A 67 7.37 11.06 -3.58
N MET A 68 6.69 11.86 -2.75
CA MET A 68 6.85 13.30 -2.72
C MET A 68 8.24 13.72 -2.26
N ASP A 69 8.78 13.10 -1.22
CA ASP A 69 10.14 13.35 -0.72
C ASP A 69 11.19 13.03 -1.79
N HIS A 70 11.08 11.87 -2.44
CA HIS A 70 11.99 11.50 -3.53
C HIS A 70 11.87 12.44 -4.74
N LYS A 71 10.65 12.86 -5.09
CA LYS A 71 10.42 13.84 -6.17
C LYS A 71 11.01 15.21 -5.82
N HIS A 72 10.89 15.64 -4.58
CA HIS A 72 11.43 16.91 -4.10
C HIS A 72 12.95 16.88 -4.02
N SER A 73 13.56 15.74 -3.66
CA SER A 73 15.01 15.58 -3.60
C SER A 73 15.68 15.44 -4.97
N LYS A 74 14.92 15.11 -6.03
CA LYS A 74 15.41 15.04 -7.43
C LYS A 74 15.24 16.35 -8.22
N ASN A 75 14.68 17.41 -7.62
CA ASN A 75 14.47 18.72 -8.24
C ASN A 75 15.39 19.80 -7.64
#